data_AF-A0A8J5HH20-F1
#
_entry.id   AF-A0A8J5HH20-F1
#
_cell.length_a   1.000
_cell.length_b   1.000
_cell.length_c   1.000
_cell.angle_alpha   90.00
_cell.angle_beta   90.00
_cell.angle_gamma   90.00
#
_symmetry.space_group_name_H-M   'P 1'
#
loop_
_entity.id
_entity.type
_entity.pdbx_description
1 polymer ?
#
loop_
_entity_poly.entity_id
_entity_poly.type
_entity_poly.pdbx_seq_one_letter_code
_entity_poly.pdbx_strand_id
1 'polypeptide(L)'
;MKCRPTFYRVYRKKSTEGFSCLPYVVALFSATLWIFYALLKPNAYLLITINTVEIFTAKLVLSVNLGVFGLILVLTLFLTRGSQRVQVLGWICMCFSVSVFVAPLSVIRLVIRTKSVEFMPFWLSFFLTISAVVWFGYGLLIKDFYVALPNVLGFIFGILQMLLYIAYKGRKEEKSNDGSTLPEMMHKDSVVAT
;
A
#
# COMPACT_ATOMS: atom_id res chain seq x y z
N MET A 1 -18.08 7.01 -22.50
CA MET A 1 -19.21 7.68 -21.80
C MET A 1 -20.25 6.61 -21.49
N LYS A 2 -20.40 6.12 -20.26
CA LYS A 2 -21.06 6.80 -19.14
C LYS A 2 -20.45 6.33 -17.81
N CYS A 3 -19.82 7.27 -17.13
CA CYS A 3 -19.44 7.18 -15.75
C CYS A 3 -20.62 7.66 -14.87
N ARG A 4 -20.87 6.93 -13.78
CA ARG A 4 -21.40 7.35 -12.44
C ARG A 4 -22.93 7.41 -12.26
N PRO A 5 -23.48 7.01 -11.07
CA PRO A 5 -22.89 7.30 -9.75
C PRO A 5 -23.09 6.25 -8.62
N THR A 6 -22.16 5.31 -8.44
CA THR A 6 -21.94 4.66 -7.13
C THR A 6 -21.12 5.57 -6.20
N PHE A 7 -20.27 6.42 -6.80
CA PHE A 7 -19.41 7.40 -6.14
C PHE A 7 -20.20 8.49 -5.38
N TYR A 8 -21.41 8.85 -5.84
CA TYR A 8 -22.25 9.86 -5.17
C TYR A 8 -22.91 9.31 -3.90
N ARG A 9 -23.07 7.98 -3.78
CA ARG A 9 -23.61 7.35 -2.57
C ARG A 9 -22.59 7.33 -1.42
N VAL A 10 -21.30 7.34 -1.75
CA VAL A 10 -20.19 7.44 -0.79
C VAL A 10 -20.08 8.87 -0.22
N TYR A 11 -20.38 9.88 -1.03
CA TYR A 11 -20.37 11.31 -0.62
C TYR A 11 -21.38 11.65 0.50
N ARG A 12 -22.43 10.85 0.72
CA ARG A 12 -23.49 11.18 1.70
C ARG A 12 -23.32 10.62 3.13
N LYS A 13 -22.45 9.63 3.37
CA LYS A 13 -22.51 8.83 4.62
C LYS A 13 -21.55 9.20 5.77
N LYS A 14 -20.94 10.41 5.77
CA LYS A 14 -20.23 11.05 6.90
C LYS A 14 -19.69 10.11 8.00
N SER A 15 -18.42 9.73 7.84
CA SER A 15 -17.44 9.44 8.91
C SER A 15 -17.63 8.19 9.80
N THR A 16 -16.60 7.34 9.80
CA THR A 16 -15.81 7.08 11.00
C THR A 16 -14.33 7.34 10.67
N GLU A 17 -13.82 8.44 11.21
CA GLU A 17 -12.41 8.76 11.31
C GLU A 17 -11.64 7.63 12.02
N GLY A 18 -10.48 7.24 11.45
CA GLY A 18 -9.45 6.47 12.15
C GLY A 18 -9.69 4.96 12.25
N PHE A 19 -8.84 4.18 11.58
CA PHE A 19 -8.74 2.71 11.64
C PHE A 19 -9.94 1.96 11.07
N SER A 20 -9.98 1.83 9.74
CA SER A 20 -10.85 0.83 9.12
C SER A 20 -10.27 -0.56 9.37
N CYS A 21 -10.71 -1.18 10.48
CA CYS A 21 -10.75 -2.64 10.62
C CYS A 21 -11.67 -3.24 9.53
N LEU A 22 -12.51 -2.42 8.90
CA LEU A 22 -13.42 -2.74 7.81
C LEU A 22 -12.85 -3.62 6.70
N PRO A 23 -11.75 -3.32 5.99
CA PRO A 23 -11.16 -4.24 5.01
C PRO A 23 -10.77 -5.59 5.62
N TYR A 24 -10.28 -5.64 6.86
CA TYR A 24 -9.94 -6.89 7.54
C TYR A 24 -11.18 -7.67 8.00
N VAL A 25 -12.19 -6.99 8.54
CA VAL A 25 -13.48 -7.57 8.94
C VAL A 25 -14.26 -8.02 7.70
N VAL A 26 -14.23 -7.25 6.61
CA VAL A 26 -14.85 -7.60 5.32
C VAL A 26 -14.10 -8.76 4.68
N ALA A 27 -12.77 -8.80 4.75
CA ALA A 27 -11.98 -9.95 4.28
C ALA A 27 -12.27 -11.20 5.10
N LEU A 28 -12.32 -11.10 6.44
CA LEU A 28 -12.66 -12.21 7.33
C LEU A 28 -14.11 -12.69 7.12
N PHE A 29 -15.06 -11.77 6.93
CA PHE A 29 -16.45 -12.10 6.65
C PHE A 29 -16.61 -12.75 5.27
N SER A 30 -15.90 -12.23 4.26
CA SER A 30 -15.82 -12.82 2.92
C SER A 30 -15.22 -14.23 2.98
N ALA A 31 -14.10 -14.42 3.67
CA ALA A 31 -13.44 -15.71 3.84
C ALA A 31 -14.34 -16.73 4.54
N THR A 32 -15.09 -16.31 5.56
CA THR A 32 -16.06 -17.15 6.26
C THR A 32 -17.20 -17.62 5.34
N LEU A 33 -17.71 -16.72 4.48
CA LEU A 33 -18.74 -17.06 3.49
C LEU A 33 -18.21 -18.03 2.41
N TRP A 34 -16.96 -17.86 1.97
CA TRP A 34 -16.32 -18.77 1.01
C TRP A 34 -16.02 -20.15 1.61
N ILE A 35 -15.66 -20.24 2.89
CA ILE A 35 -15.55 -21.51 3.62
C ILE A 35 -16.91 -22.18 3.72
N PHE A 36 -17.98 -21.44 4.05
CA PHE A 36 -19.33 -22.00 4.13
C PHE A 36 -19.80 -22.53 2.77
N TYR A 37 -19.53 -21.80 1.69
CA TYR A 37 -19.77 -22.26 0.32
C TYR A 37 -18.94 -23.51 -0.05
N ALA A 38 -17.66 -23.54 0.32
CA ALA A 38 -16.77 -24.68 0.06
C ALA A 38 -17.15 -25.92 0.87
N LEU A 39 -17.71 -25.76 2.08
CA LEU A 39 -18.26 -26.86 2.89
C LEU A 39 -19.53 -27.45 2.30
N LEU A 40 -20.35 -26.65 1.60
CA LEU A 40 -21.56 -27.12 0.94
C LEU A 40 -21.30 -27.82 -0.40
N LYS A 41 -20.12 -27.64 -1.00
CA LYS A 41 -19.72 -28.36 -2.22
C LYS A 41 -18.83 -29.57 -1.91
N PRO A 42 -19.23 -30.79 -2.28
CA PRO A 42 -18.30 -31.93 -2.27
C PRO A 42 -17.22 -31.64 -3.33
N ASN A 43 -15.93 -31.60 -2.91
CA ASN A 43 -14.72 -31.35 -3.70
C ASN A 43 -14.16 -29.89 -3.76
N ALA A 44 -14.24 -29.10 -2.68
CA ALA A 44 -13.65 -27.75 -2.62
C ALA A 44 -12.48 -27.57 -1.61
N TYR A 45 -11.62 -28.59 -1.45
CA TYR A 45 -10.49 -28.58 -0.50
C TYR A 45 -9.52 -27.40 -0.64
N LEU A 46 -9.26 -26.94 -1.87
CA LEU A 46 -8.33 -25.85 -2.18
C LEU A 46 -8.82 -24.49 -1.66
N LEU A 47 -10.13 -24.26 -1.63
CA LEU A 47 -10.73 -23.05 -1.07
C LEU A 47 -10.65 -23.04 0.46
N ILE A 48 -10.80 -24.20 1.11
CA ILE A 48 -10.72 -24.32 2.57
C ILE A 48 -9.29 -24.07 3.06
N THR A 49 -8.28 -24.58 2.36
CA THR A 49 -6.87 -24.37 2.74
C THR A 49 -6.42 -22.92 2.60
N ILE A 50 -6.82 -22.22 1.54
CA ILE A 50 -6.49 -20.80 1.36
C ILE A 50 -7.12 -19.93 2.46
N ASN A 51 -8.42 -20.10 2.72
CA ASN A 51 -9.12 -19.28 3.71
C ASN A 51 -8.67 -19.57 5.16
N THR A 52 -8.29 -20.81 5.48
CA THR A 52 -7.75 -21.14 6.82
C THR A 52 -6.38 -20.52 7.05
N VAL A 53 -5.51 -20.48 6.02
CA VAL A 53 -4.21 -19.79 6.09
C VAL A 53 -4.40 -18.29 6.30
N GLU A 54 -5.32 -17.64 5.59
CA GLU A 54 -5.60 -16.20 5.77
C GLU A 54 -6.06 -15.87 7.20
N ILE A 55 -6.99 -16.67 7.75
CA ILE A 55 -7.48 -16.50 9.13
C ILE A 55 -6.35 -16.74 10.13
N PHE A 56 -5.52 -17.77 9.91
CA PHE A 56 -4.39 -18.08 10.77
C PHE A 56 -3.37 -16.94 10.77
N THR A 57 -2.97 -16.45 9.58
CA THR A 57 -2.06 -15.32 9.42
C THR A 57 -2.63 -14.06 10.08
N ALA A 58 -3.91 -13.75 9.88
CA ALA A 58 -4.55 -12.60 10.51
C ALA A 58 -4.55 -12.71 12.05
N LYS A 59 -4.88 -13.88 12.60
CA LYS A 59 -4.83 -14.13 14.06
C LYS A 59 -3.42 -14.01 14.62
N LEU A 60 -2.42 -14.55 13.92
CA LEU A 60 -1.02 -14.49 14.35
C LEU A 60 -0.53 -13.04 14.38
N VAL A 61 -0.81 -12.27 13.33
CA VAL A 61 -0.48 -10.84 13.26
C VAL A 61 -1.17 -10.07 14.38
N LEU A 62 -2.46 -10.31 14.61
CA LEU A 62 -3.20 -9.64 15.68
C LEU A 62 -2.61 -9.95 17.07
N SER A 63 -2.31 -11.22 17.34
CA SER A 63 -1.70 -11.67 18.60
C SER A 63 -0.35 -11.01 18.86
N VAL A 64 0.54 -11.01 17.86
CA VAL A 64 1.87 -10.39 17.96
C VAL A 64 1.75 -8.89 18.18
N ASN A 65 0.86 -8.20 17.45
CA ASN A 65 0.64 -6.76 17.67
C ASN A 65 0.14 -6.49 19.09
N LEU A 66 -0.89 -7.20 19.56
CA LEU A 66 -1.42 -7.04 20.93
C LEU A 66 -0.32 -7.29 21.99
N GLY A 67 0.48 -8.34 21.82
CA GLY A 67 1.57 -8.66 22.73
C GLY A 67 2.67 -7.58 22.75
N VAL A 68 3.13 -7.13 21.59
CA VAL A 68 4.17 -6.12 21.46
C VAL A 68 3.69 -4.75 21.96
N PHE A 69 2.48 -4.31 21.56
CA PHE A 69 1.89 -3.06 22.06
C PHE A 69 1.67 -3.11 23.58
N GLY A 70 1.15 -4.23 24.10
CA GLY A 70 0.96 -4.45 25.53
C GLY A 70 2.29 -4.37 26.30
N LEU A 71 3.34 -5.02 25.79
CA LEU A 71 4.67 -4.99 26.38
C LEU A 71 5.27 -3.58 26.40
N ILE A 72 5.19 -2.85 25.27
CA ILE A 72 5.68 -1.46 25.18
C ILE A 72 4.96 -0.58 26.19
N LEU A 73 3.64 -0.72 26.34
CA LEU A 73 2.86 0.05 27.31
C LEU A 73 3.26 -0.30 28.75
N VAL A 74 3.36 -1.58 29.10
CA VAL A 74 3.74 -2.02 30.46
C VAL A 74 5.14 -1.52 30.80
N LEU A 75 6.12 -1.71 29.91
CA LEU A 75 7.49 -1.24 30.10
C LEU A 75 7.54 0.29 30.24
N THR A 76 6.83 1.02 29.40
CA THR A 76 6.80 2.50 29.47
C THR A 76 6.14 2.97 30.77
N LEU A 77 5.02 2.38 31.16
CA LEU A 77 4.31 2.74 32.39
C LEU A 77 5.14 2.44 33.64
N PHE A 78 5.90 1.34 33.64
CA PHE A 78 6.73 0.91 34.76
C PHE A 78 8.05 1.70 34.85
N LEU A 79 8.71 1.95 33.71
CA LEU A 79 10.04 2.58 33.66
C LEU A 79 10.02 4.10 33.65
N THR A 80 8.93 4.74 33.21
CA THR A 80 8.89 6.20 33.02
C THR A 80 7.73 6.83 33.80
N ARG A 81 7.91 8.06 34.28
CA ARG A 81 6.91 8.81 35.07
C ARG A 81 6.56 10.14 34.39
N GLY A 82 5.28 10.52 34.43
CA GLY A 82 4.80 11.83 33.97
C GLY A 82 5.06 12.11 32.47
N SER A 83 5.59 13.29 32.17
CA SER A 83 5.79 13.82 30.80
C SER A 83 6.80 13.00 29.96
N GLN A 84 7.77 12.32 30.59
CA GLN A 84 8.76 11.51 29.86
C GLN A 84 8.14 10.30 29.13
N ARG A 85 6.97 9.80 29.59
CA ARG A 85 6.23 8.72 28.93
C ARG A 85 5.90 9.06 27.48
N VAL A 86 5.42 10.28 27.26
CA VAL A 86 4.99 10.74 25.93
C VAL A 86 6.19 10.89 24.99
N GLN A 87 7.32 11.39 25.50
CA GLN A 87 8.54 11.53 24.71
C GLN A 87 9.14 10.17 24.32
N VAL A 88 9.18 9.21 25.25
CA VAL A 88 9.69 7.85 24.98
C VAL A 88 8.80 7.13 23.96
N LEU A 89 7.47 7.21 24.11
CA LEU A 89 6.54 6.66 23.12
C LEU A 89 6.67 7.34 21.76
N GLY A 90 6.84 8.67 21.74
CA GLY A 90 7.04 9.46 20.52
C GLY A 90 8.29 9.00 19.76
N TRP A 91 9.42 8.79 20.45
CA TRP A 91 10.65 8.28 19.84
C TRP A 91 10.52 6.85 19.33
N ILE A 92 9.91 5.95 20.11
CA ILE A 92 9.67 4.56 19.68
C ILE A 92 8.77 4.54 18.42
N CYS A 93 7.68 5.30 18.44
CA CYS A 93 6.76 5.42 17.32
C CYS A 93 7.45 5.99 16.09
N MET A 94 8.21 7.08 16.24
CA MET A 94 8.97 7.68 15.15
C MET A 94 9.95 6.69 14.53
N CYS A 95 10.75 5.96 15.33
CA CYS A 95 11.69 4.97 14.83
C CYS A 95 10.99 3.87 14.01
N PHE A 96 9.86 3.36 14.51
CA PHE A 96 9.08 2.35 13.80
C PHE A 96 8.47 2.91 12.50
N SER A 97 7.90 4.12 12.56
CA SER A 97 7.35 4.83 11.40
C SER A 97 8.39 5.18 10.35
N VAL A 98 9.66 5.39 10.71
CA VAL A 98 10.74 5.56 9.73
C VAL A 98 11.12 4.21 9.13
N SER A 99 11.17 3.14 9.93
CA SER A 99 11.55 1.80 9.47
C SER A 99 10.63 1.23 8.38
N VAL A 100 9.33 1.58 8.39
CA VAL A 100 8.38 1.11 7.36
C VAL A 100 8.70 1.66 5.96
N PHE A 101 9.51 2.72 5.84
CA PHE A 101 9.95 3.23 4.54
C PHE A 101 10.97 2.33 3.83
N VAL A 102 11.48 1.27 4.48
CA VAL A 102 12.32 0.26 3.83
C VAL A 102 11.58 -0.43 2.67
N ALA A 103 10.27 -0.63 2.78
CA ALA A 103 9.45 -1.22 1.72
C ALA A 103 9.37 -0.35 0.45
N PRO A 104 8.91 0.93 0.50
CA PRO A 104 8.88 1.79 -0.68
C PRO A 104 10.28 2.05 -1.26
N LEU A 105 11.32 2.11 -0.43
CA LEU A 105 12.71 2.21 -0.90
C LEU A 105 13.12 0.99 -1.74
N SER A 106 12.72 -0.22 -1.31
CA SER A 106 12.97 -1.46 -2.05
C SER A 106 12.26 -1.47 -3.41
N VAL A 107 11.03 -0.96 -3.49
CA VAL A 107 10.29 -0.82 -4.75
C VAL A 107 10.96 0.19 -5.69
N ILE A 108 11.39 1.35 -5.17
CA ILE A 108 12.12 2.36 -5.97
C ILE A 108 13.38 1.73 -6.58
N ARG A 109 14.16 1.00 -5.76
CA ARG A 109 15.36 0.29 -6.22
C ARG A 109 15.04 -0.75 -7.29
N LEU A 110 13.93 -1.47 -7.12
CA LEU A 110 13.45 -2.46 -8.06
C LEU A 110 13.11 -1.82 -9.41
N VAL A 111 12.32 -0.74 -9.44
CA VAL A 111 11.94 -0.02 -10.67
C VAL A 111 13.17 0.50 -11.43
N ILE A 112 14.17 1.01 -10.70
CA ILE A 112 15.42 1.49 -11.32
C ILE A 112 16.17 0.34 -12.01
N ARG A 113 16.22 -0.84 -11.39
CA ARG A 113 16.89 -2.05 -11.89
C ARG A 113 16.14 -2.73 -13.02
N THR A 114 14.84 -2.97 -12.86
CA THR A 114 14.00 -3.69 -13.83
C THR A 114 13.58 -2.81 -15.00
N LYS A 115 13.75 -1.49 -14.88
CA LYS A 115 13.29 -0.50 -15.86
C LYS A 115 11.79 -0.61 -16.15
N SER A 116 11.02 -1.21 -15.26
CA SER A 116 9.58 -1.47 -15.41
C SER A 116 8.81 -1.00 -14.18
N VAL A 117 7.65 -0.40 -14.40
CA VAL A 117 6.73 0.14 -13.37
C VAL A 117 5.58 -0.82 -13.04
N GLU A 118 5.66 -2.06 -13.50
CA GLU A 118 4.61 -3.08 -13.35
C GLU A 118 4.27 -3.37 -11.88
N PHE A 119 5.25 -3.28 -10.99
CA PHE A 119 5.08 -3.54 -9.56
C PHE A 119 4.63 -2.31 -8.75
N MET A 120 4.36 -1.17 -9.40
CA MET A 120 4.03 0.08 -8.72
C MET A 120 2.63 0.60 -9.10
N PRO A 121 1.61 0.37 -8.26
CA PRO A 121 0.27 0.90 -8.50
C PRO A 121 0.24 2.43 -8.24
N PHE A 122 0.23 3.21 -9.33
CA PHE A 122 0.21 4.68 -9.31
C PHE A 122 -0.80 5.28 -8.33
N TRP A 123 -2.02 4.74 -8.32
CA TRP A 123 -3.10 5.22 -7.44
C TRP A 123 -2.77 5.05 -5.96
N LEU A 124 -2.06 3.99 -5.56
CA LEU A 124 -1.66 3.80 -4.17
C LEU A 124 -0.63 4.85 -3.74
N SER A 125 0.38 5.12 -4.58
CA SER A 125 1.37 6.18 -4.29
C SER A 125 0.73 7.56 -4.22
N PHE A 126 -0.23 7.86 -5.10
CA PHE A 126 -0.97 9.12 -5.06
C PHE A 126 -1.77 9.30 -3.76
N PHE A 127 -2.56 8.31 -3.36
CA PHE A 127 -3.33 8.38 -2.11
C PHE A 127 -2.43 8.41 -0.88
N LEU A 128 -1.32 7.68 -0.88
CA LEU A 128 -0.35 7.71 0.20
C LEU A 128 0.31 9.08 0.34
N THR A 129 0.57 9.76 -0.77
CA THR A 129 1.12 11.13 -0.78
C THR A 129 0.12 12.12 -0.19
N ILE A 130 -1.17 12.06 -0.57
CA ILE A 130 -2.22 12.91 0.03
C ILE A 130 -2.32 12.64 1.54
N SER A 131 -2.32 11.36 1.94
CA SER A 131 -2.34 10.97 3.35
C SER A 131 -1.16 11.60 4.10
N ALA A 132 0.06 11.49 3.56
CA ALA A 132 1.26 12.07 4.15
C ALA A 132 1.16 13.60 4.30
N VAL A 133 0.60 14.32 3.31
CA VAL A 133 0.38 15.77 3.39
C VAL A 133 -0.61 16.12 4.50
N VAL A 134 -1.73 15.39 4.61
CA VAL A 134 -2.73 15.62 5.65
C VAL A 134 -2.14 15.39 7.03
N TRP A 135 -1.41 14.29 7.23
CA TRP A 135 -0.77 13.97 8.52
C TRP A 135 0.39 14.90 8.85
N PHE A 136 1.14 15.35 7.86
CA PHE A 136 2.16 16.38 8.05
C PHE A 136 1.53 17.71 8.49
N GLY A 137 0.47 18.15 7.81
CA GLY A 137 -0.28 19.35 8.19
C GLY A 137 -0.88 19.23 9.59
N TYR A 138 -1.46 18.07 9.91
CA TYR A 138 -1.92 17.77 11.26
C TYR A 138 -0.78 17.90 12.29
N GLY A 139 0.37 17.24 12.06
CA GLY A 139 1.54 17.31 12.94
C GLY A 139 2.06 18.74 13.14
N LEU A 140 2.06 19.56 12.09
CA LEU A 140 2.41 20.98 12.19
C LEU A 140 1.41 21.77 13.05
N LEU A 141 0.11 21.54 12.89
CA LEU A 141 -0.93 22.23 13.67
C LEU A 141 -0.85 21.91 15.16
N ILE A 142 -0.57 20.64 15.51
CA ILE A 142 -0.40 20.22 16.90
C ILE A 142 1.03 20.42 17.43
N LYS A 143 1.94 20.97 16.61
CA LYS A 143 3.39 21.12 16.90
C LYS A 143 4.04 19.82 17.38
N ASP A 144 3.60 18.69 16.84
CA ASP A 144 4.11 17.36 17.16
C ASP A 144 5.13 16.92 16.11
N PHE A 145 6.41 17.02 16.48
CA PHE A 145 7.53 16.60 15.64
C PHE A 145 7.55 15.09 15.35
N TYR A 146 7.04 14.26 16.27
CA TYR A 146 7.03 12.81 16.11
C TYR A 146 6.07 12.36 15.00
N VAL A 147 4.98 13.12 14.81
CA VAL A 147 4.03 12.89 13.71
C VAL A 147 4.52 13.55 12.42
N ALA A 148 5.04 14.78 12.49
CA ALA A 148 5.42 15.52 11.29
C ALA A 148 6.58 14.85 10.52
N LEU A 149 7.64 14.43 11.21
CA LEU A 149 8.89 13.97 10.59
C LEU A 149 8.73 12.72 9.69
N PRO A 150 8.15 11.59 10.14
CA PRO A 150 7.95 10.44 9.27
C PRO A 150 7.02 10.76 8.10
N ASN A 151 6.05 11.67 8.27
CA ASN A 151 5.16 12.05 7.18
C ASN A 151 5.84 12.92 6.11
N VAL A 152 6.83 13.75 6.48
CA VAL A 152 7.70 14.43 5.49
C VAL A 152 8.45 13.41 4.65
N LEU A 153 9.04 12.38 5.27
CA LEU A 153 9.72 11.31 4.55
C LEU A 153 8.75 10.55 3.64
N GLY A 154 7.55 10.23 4.13
CA GLY A 154 6.49 9.59 3.35
C GLY A 154 6.06 10.42 2.14
N PHE A 155 5.99 11.74 2.28
CA PHE A 155 5.72 12.65 1.18
C PHE A 155 6.85 12.63 0.13
N ILE A 156 8.11 12.73 0.55
CA ILE A 156 9.27 12.66 -0.35
C ILE A 156 9.26 11.33 -1.13
N PHE A 157 9.07 10.21 -0.45
CA PHE A 157 8.99 8.91 -1.10
C PHE A 157 7.79 8.86 -2.06
N GLY A 158 6.61 9.32 -1.66
CA GLY A 158 5.42 9.35 -2.52
C GLY A 158 5.63 10.12 -3.83
N ILE A 159 6.28 11.28 -3.77
CA ILE A 159 6.65 12.07 -4.96
C ILE A 159 7.67 11.33 -5.82
N LEU A 160 8.72 10.76 -5.23
CA LEU A 160 9.72 9.97 -5.98
C LEU A 160 9.06 8.79 -6.72
N GLN A 161 8.13 8.10 -6.07
CA GLN A 161 7.38 7.00 -6.66
C GLN A 161 6.54 7.45 -7.86
N MET A 162 5.83 8.57 -7.75
CA MET A 162 5.06 9.14 -8.86
C MET A 162 5.94 9.59 -10.04
N LEU A 163 7.08 10.25 -9.77
CA LEU A 163 8.01 10.69 -10.80
C LEU A 163 8.64 9.51 -11.56
N LEU A 164 9.05 8.47 -10.83
CA LEU A 164 9.57 7.24 -11.41
C LEU A 164 8.52 6.55 -12.28
N TYR A 165 7.25 6.51 -11.83
CA TYR A 165 6.17 5.93 -12.61
C TYR A 165 6.03 6.61 -13.98
N ILE A 166 6.01 7.94 -14.03
CA ILE A 166 5.86 8.71 -15.27
C ILE A 166 7.08 8.49 -16.20
N ALA A 167 8.30 8.59 -15.67
CA ALA A 167 9.53 8.45 -16.44
C ALA A 167 9.71 7.08 -17.09
N TYR A 168 9.30 6.01 -16.38
CA TYR A 168 9.46 4.64 -16.87
C TYR A 168 8.28 4.14 -17.71
N LYS A 169 7.06 4.63 -17.47
CA LYS A 169 5.91 4.33 -18.32
C LYS A 169 6.11 4.89 -19.73
N GLY A 170 6.56 6.14 -19.86
CA GLY A 170 6.81 6.76 -21.16
C GLY A 170 7.83 6.00 -22.02
N ARG A 171 8.89 5.46 -21.40
CA ARG A 171 9.91 4.65 -22.10
C ARG A 171 9.41 3.29 -22.62
N LYS A 172 8.40 2.70 -21.98
CA LYS A 172 7.81 1.44 -22.44
C LYS A 172 7.01 1.65 -23.73
N GLU A 173 6.31 2.77 -23.83
CA GLU A 173 5.50 3.15 -25.01
C GLU A 173 6.40 3.52 -26.21
N GLU A 174 7.52 4.20 -25.99
CA GLU A 174 8.51 4.49 -27.06
C GLU A 174 9.17 3.23 -27.64
N LYS A 175 9.62 2.30 -26.79
CA LYS A 175 10.23 1.04 -27.27
C LYS A 175 9.26 0.11 -27.97
N SER A 176 7.97 0.12 -27.63
CA SER A 176 6.97 -0.68 -28.35
C SER A 176 6.66 -0.11 -29.74
N ASN A 177 6.72 1.21 -29.91
CA ASN A 177 6.44 1.85 -31.20
C ASN A 177 7.62 1.76 -32.18
N ASP A 178 8.86 1.66 -31.69
CA ASP A 178 10.05 1.54 -32.54
C ASP A 178 10.31 0.08 -32.99
N GLY A 179 9.85 -0.91 -32.23
CA GLY A 179 10.00 -2.34 -32.55
C GLY A 179 9.02 -2.89 -33.58
N SER A 180 7.93 -2.18 -33.87
CA SER A 180 6.89 -2.59 -34.83
C SER A 180 7.19 -2.20 -36.29
N THR A 181 8.21 -1.38 -36.54
CA THR A 181 8.47 -0.79 -37.88
C THR A 181 9.46 -1.61 -38.73
N LEU A 182 10.09 -2.65 -38.17
CA LEU A 182 11.18 -3.40 -38.82
C LEU A 182 10.82 -4.69 -39.60
N PRO A 183 9.61 -5.31 -39.54
CA PRO A 183 9.30 -6.43 -40.42
C PRO A 183 8.69 -6.05 -41.78
N GLU A 184 8.21 -4.81 -41.98
CA GLU A 184 7.37 -4.49 -43.15
C GLU A 184 8.17 -3.99 -44.37
N MET A 185 9.40 -3.53 -44.19
CA MET A 185 10.24 -3.06 -45.31
C MET A 185 10.93 -4.18 -46.10
N MET A 186 11.08 -5.39 -45.55
CA MET A 186 11.68 -6.51 -46.29
C MET A 186 10.70 -7.22 -47.25
N HIS A 187 9.38 -7.04 -47.10
CA HIS A 187 8.41 -7.70 -47.97
C HIS A 187 8.08 -6.90 -49.23
N LYS A 188 8.31 -5.58 -49.24
CA LYS A 188 7.90 -4.73 -50.37
C LYS A 188 8.87 -4.76 -51.54
N ASP A 189 10.15 -5.02 -51.29
CA ASP A 189 11.17 -5.04 -52.35
C ASP A 189 11.21 -6.37 -53.12
N SER A 190 10.70 -7.47 -52.55
CA SER A 190 10.64 -8.77 -53.24
C SER A 190 9.46 -8.91 -54.21
N VAL A 191 8.40 -8.11 -54.03
CA VAL A 191 7.17 -8.18 -54.85
C VAL A 191 7.25 -7.27 -56.10
N VAL A 192 8.17 -6.31 -56.14
CA VAL A 192 8.33 -5.40 -57.28
C VAL A 192 9.37 -5.90 -58.30
N ALA A 193 10.16 -6.93 -57.95
CA ALA A 193 11.25 -7.45 -58.78
C ALA A 193 10.91 -8.76 -59.54
N THR A 194 9.66 -9.23 -59.53
CA THR A 194 9.22 -10.43 -60.27
C THR A 194 8.01 -10.10 -61.15
#